data_AF-A0A2N1R083-F1
#
_entry.id   AF-A0A2N1R083-F1
#
_cell.length_a   1.000
_cell.length_b   1.000
_cell.length_c   1.000
_cell.angle_alpha   90.00
_cell.angle_beta   90.00
_cell.angle_gamma   90.00
#
_symmetry.space_group_name_H-M   'P 1'
#
loop_
_entity.id
_entity.type
_entity.pdbx_description
1 polymer ?
#
loop_
_entity_poly.entity_id
_entity_poly.type
_entity_poly.pdbx_seq_one_letter_code
_entity_poly.pdbx_strand_id
1 'polypeptide(L)'
;FLKGGAAVVSGKGDIIEAIPPRVDFGVLLLYPGFGISTKWAYDALDSFRQGKGKRKAIEDKQPDEKAKKKSLAGSFAEGVETWKFSNAFSPMLHAAFPVYKNLETMVREAGARYVSITGSGSCLYGIFRTVSEASAAKEKLQVSLNRQNATKTLYGMALHVVKPLETSLLLG
;
A
#
# COMPACT_ATOMS: atom_id res chain seq x y z
N PHE A 1 10.30 10.22 -12.11
CA PHE A 1 10.05 11.12 -10.96
C PHE A 1 11.10 12.24 -10.96
N LEU A 2 10.71 13.48 -10.64
CA LEU A 2 11.60 14.65 -10.67
C LEU A 2 12.61 14.72 -9.50
N LYS A 3 12.30 14.06 -8.39
CA LYS A 3 13.21 13.80 -7.26
C LYS A 3 13.05 12.34 -6.87
N GLY A 4 14.13 11.56 -6.90
CA GLY A 4 14.13 10.19 -6.34
C GLY A 4 14.07 10.23 -4.81
N GLY A 5 13.78 9.10 -4.16
CA GLY A 5 13.70 9.05 -2.70
C GLY A 5 12.29 8.99 -2.15
N ALA A 6 12.11 9.55 -0.95
CA ALA A 6 10.84 9.65 -0.25
C ALA A 6 10.43 11.14 -0.10
N ALA A 7 9.13 11.41 -0.08
CA ALA A 7 8.61 12.76 0.12
C ALA A 7 7.25 12.72 0.83
N VAL A 8 6.95 13.77 1.60
CA VAL A 8 5.59 14.10 2.01
C VAL A 8 4.98 14.99 0.93
N VAL A 9 3.83 14.56 0.41
CA VAL A 9 3.13 15.27 -0.67
C VAL A 9 1.77 15.77 -0.15
N SER A 10 1.46 17.04 -0.39
CA SER A 10 0.20 17.68 0.01
C SER A 10 -0.40 18.51 -1.14
N GLY A 11 -1.50 19.22 -0.87
CA GLY A 11 -2.22 19.98 -1.89
C GLY A 11 -2.93 19.04 -2.89
N LYS A 12 -2.79 19.32 -4.18
CA LYS A 12 -3.33 18.46 -5.26
C LYS A 12 -2.26 17.50 -5.81
N GLY A 13 -1.21 17.25 -5.03
CA GLY A 13 -0.04 16.49 -5.47
C GLY A 13 1.13 17.35 -5.94
N ASP A 14 1.02 18.67 -5.76
CA ASP A 14 1.94 19.69 -6.28
C ASP A 14 2.89 20.25 -5.22
N ILE A 15 2.55 20.13 -3.93
CA ILE A 15 3.41 20.55 -2.83
C ILE A 15 4.23 19.35 -2.35
N ILE A 16 5.50 19.31 -2.71
CA ILE A 16 6.42 18.18 -2.47
C ILE A 16 7.52 18.59 -1.48
N GLU A 17 7.54 17.95 -0.32
CA GLU A 17 8.59 18.11 0.69
C GLU A 17 9.41 16.82 0.77
N ALA A 18 10.66 16.87 0.33
CA ALA A 18 11.55 15.70 0.37
C ALA A 18 11.86 15.33 1.83
N ILE A 19 11.82 14.02 2.12
CA ILE A 19 12.24 13.47 3.41
C ILE A 19 13.39 12.49 3.19
N PRO A 20 14.25 12.25 4.21
CA PRO A 20 15.31 11.27 4.10
C PRO A 20 14.74 9.91 3.70
N PRO A 21 15.20 9.31 2.59
CA PRO A 21 14.75 8.00 2.21
C PRO A 21 15.33 6.95 3.15
N ARG A 22 14.67 5.80 3.20
CA ARG A 22 15.05 4.66 4.03
C ARG A 22 15.34 3.46 3.14
N VAL A 23 16.29 2.63 3.55
CA VAL A 23 16.75 1.41 2.85
C VAL A 23 16.87 0.21 3.77
N ASP A 24 16.40 0.34 5.01
CA ASP A 24 16.56 -0.59 6.12
C ASP A 24 15.40 -1.59 6.27
N PHE A 25 14.58 -1.76 5.23
CA PHE A 25 13.44 -2.68 5.22
C PHE A 25 13.30 -3.38 3.85
N GLY A 26 12.53 -4.46 3.81
CA GLY A 26 12.16 -5.16 2.58
C GLY A 26 10.73 -4.85 2.17
N VAL A 27 10.47 -4.80 0.86
CA VAL A 27 9.11 -4.62 0.32
C VAL A 27 8.74 -5.83 -0.52
N LEU A 28 7.57 -6.40 -0.29
CA LEU A 28 6.93 -7.36 -1.19
C LEU A 28 5.77 -6.68 -1.89
N LEU A 29 5.88 -6.49 -3.20
CA LEU A 29 4.80 -6.01 -4.06
C LEU A 29 3.98 -7.21 -4.58
N LEU A 30 2.66 -7.10 -4.47
CA LEU A 30 1.72 -8.12 -4.90
C LEU A 30 0.71 -7.51 -5.88
N TYR A 31 0.76 -7.98 -7.13
CA TYR A 31 -0.25 -7.68 -8.15
C TYR A 31 -1.33 -8.77 -8.11
N PRO A 32 -2.61 -8.42 -7.92
CA PRO A 32 -3.66 -9.41 -7.74
C PRO A 32 -4.18 -10.03 -9.06
N GLY A 33 -3.56 -9.71 -10.21
CA GLY A 33 -3.98 -10.24 -11.52
C GLY A 33 -5.05 -9.42 -12.24
N PHE A 34 -5.50 -8.31 -11.66
CA PHE A 34 -6.44 -7.38 -12.29
C PHE A 34 -6.03 -5.94 -12.01
N GLY A 35 -6.40 -5.00 -12.88
CA GLY A 35 -6.20 -3.57 -12.66
C GLY A 35 -7.46 -2.88 -12.13
N ILE A 36 -7.29 -1.72 -11.51
CA ILE A 36 -8.40 -0.84 -11.13
C ILE A 36 -8.19 0.50 -11.84
N SER A 37 -9.21 0.96 -12.57
CA SER A 37 -9.18 2.30 -13.17
C SER A 37 -9.15 3.36 -12.09
N THR A 38 -8.15 4.25 -12.15
CA THR A 38 -8.07 5.39 -11.23
C THR A 38 -9.35 6.22 -11.27
N LYS A 39 -9.90 6.49 -12.46
CA LYS A 39 -11.18 7.21 -12.60
C LYS A 39 -12.31 6.52 -11.83
N TRP A 40 -12.47 5.20 -12.03
CA TRP A 40 -13.49 4.44 -11.32
C TRP A 40 -13.27 4.48 -9.80
N ALA A 41 -12.03 4.39 -9.33
CA ALA A 41 -11.72 4.39 -7.90
C ALA A 41 -12.09 5.73 -7.23
N TYR A 42 -11.89 6.86 -7.91
CA TYR A 42 -12.34 8.17 -7.43
C TYR A 42 -13.88 8.26 -7.43
N ASP A 43 -14.53 7.91 -8.53
CA ASP A 43 -16.00 7.95 -8.65
C ASP A 43 -16.68 7.06 -7.57
N ALA A 44 -16.12 5.87 -7.34
CA ALA A 44 -16.59 4.94 -6.32
C ALA A 44 -16.31 5.44 -4.89
N LEU A 45 -15.15 6.06 -4.64
CA LEU A 45 -14.83 6.65 -3.34
C LEU A 45 -15.78 7.78 -2.97
N ASP A 46 -16.11 8.65 -3.93
CA ASP A 46 -17.05 9.75 -3.71
C ASP A 46 -18.46 9.23 -3.42
N SER A 47 -18.91 8.22 -4.18
CA SER A 47 -20.19 7.55 -3.93
C SER A 47 -20.23 6.87 -2.55
N PHE A 48 -19.15 6.18 -2.17
CA PHE A 48 -19.01 5.52 -0.88
C PHE A 48 -19.04 6.50 0.31
N ARG A 49 -18.47 7.70 0.13
CA ARG A 49 -18.54 8.77 1.13
C ARG A 49 -19.94 9.35 1.29
N GLN A 50 -20.69 9.48 0.19
CA GLN A 50 -22.07 9.97 0.21
C GLN A 50 -23.03 8.95 0.85
N GLY A 51 -22.85 7.65 0.58
CA GLY A 51 -23.70 6.58 1.10
C GLY A 51 -23.57 6.28 2.59
N LYS A 52 -22.47 6.71 3.25
CA LYS A 52 -22.25 6.53 4.70
C LYS A 52 -22.93 7.57 5.59
N GLY A 53 -23.85 8.35 5.02
CA GLY A 53 -24.39 9.56 5.63
C GLY A 53 -23.32 10.66 5.60
N LYS A 54 -23.73 11.91 5.36
CA LYS A 54 -22.84 13.07 5.50
C LYS A 54 -22.24 13.01 6.91
N ARG A 55 -20.99 12.54 7.05
CA ARG A 55 -20.19 12.94 8.19
C ARG A 55 -20.25 14.45 8.13
N LYS A 56 -20.94 15.08 9.10
CA LYS A 56 -20.89 16.53 9.30
C LYS A 56 -19.44 16.91 9.03
N ALA A 57 -19.22 17.92 8.19
CA ALA A 57 -17.96 18.62 8.20
C ALA A 57 -17.78 19.05 9.66
N ILE A 58 -17.11 18.22 10.44
CA ILE A 58 -16.53 18.64 11.70
C ILE A 58 -15.62 19.75 11.21
N GLU A 59 -15.85 20.96 11.71
CA GLU A 59 -14.85 22.00 11.71
C GLU A 59 -13.63 21.43 12.45
N ASP A 60 -12.89 20.57 11.75
CA ASP A 60 -11.57 20.13 12.14
C ASP A 60 -10.79 21.43 12.10
N LYS A 61 -10.57 22.03 13.28
CA LYS A 61 -9.44 22.91 13.51
C LYS A 61 -8.26 22.19 12.93
N GLN A 62 -7.92 22.49 11.67
CA GLN A 62 -6.91 21.74 10.96
C GLN A 62 -5.65 21.88 11.80
N PRO A 63 -5.12 20.78 12.38
CA PRO A 63 -3.79 20.83 12.95
C PRO A 63 -2.89 21.42 11.88
N ASP A 64 -2.10 22.43 12.25
CA ASP A 64 -1.16 23.13 11.36
C ASP A 64 -0.60 22.12 10.35
N GLU A 65 -0.77 22.38 9.05
CA GLU A 65 -0.32 21.46 8.01
C GLU A 65 1.14 21.08 8.22
N LYS A 66 1.94 21.99 8.77
CA LYS A 66 3.34 21.77 9.14
C LYS A 66 3.49 20.75 10.27
N ALA A 67 2.63 20.77 11.27
CA ALA A 67 2.60 19.79 12.36
C ALA A 67 2.18 18.40 11.85
N LYS A 68 1.22 18.30 10.92
CA LYS A 68 0.86 17.03 10.26
C LYS A 68 2.00 16.49 9.40
N LYS A 69 2.67 17.34 8.61
CA LYS A 69 3.83 16.95 7.79
C LYS A 69 4.98 16.44 8.64
N LYS A 70 5.33 17.17 9.71
CA LYS A 70 6.34 16.73 10.69
C LYS A 70 5.97 15.40 11.34
N SER A 71 4.68 15.19 11.63
CA SER A 71 4.19 13.92 12.16
C SER A 71 4.34 12.77 11.14
N LEU A 72 4.06 12.98 9.85
CA LEU A 72 4.21 11.94 8.83
C LEU A 72 5.68 11.57 8.61
N ALA A 73 6.55 12.56 8.48
CA ALA A 73 8.00 12.33 8.36
C ALA A 73 8.56 11.63 9.61
N GLY A 74 8.09 12.04 10.79
CA GLY A 74 8.44 11.40 12.06
C GLY A 74 8.00 9.94 12.12
N SER A 75 6.73 9.64 11.83
CA SER A 75 6.22 8.26 11.79
C SER A 75 6.92 7.41 10.72
N PHE A 76 7.31 8.00 9.59
CA PHE A 76 8.09 7.28 8.58
C PHE A 76 9.51 6.95 9.05
N ALA A 77 10.09 7.75 9.95
CA ALA A 77 11.39 7.47 10.54
C ALA A 77 11.35 6.41 11.65
N GLU A 78 10.18 6.16 12.25
CA GLU A 78 10.00 5.12 13.26
C GLU A 78 10.08 3.71 12.68
N GLY A 79 10.27 2.70 13.54
CA GLY A 79 10.31 1.29 13.12
C GLY A 79 9.05 0.88 12.35
N VAL A 80 9.21 0.02 11.34
CA VAL A 80 8.10 -0.41 10.45
C VAL A 80 6.93 -1.08 11.18
N GLU A 81 7.16 -1.56 12.40
CA GLU A 81 6.17 -2.14 13.32
C GLU A 81 5.16 -1.10 13.83
N THR A 82 5.55 0.18 13.93
CA THR A 82 4.71 1.25 14.48
C THR A 82 3.91 1.97 13.39
N TRP A 83 4.16 1.63 12.11
CA TRP A 83 3.53 2.30 10.99
C TRP A 83 2.02 2.13 10.98
N LYS A 84 1.31 3.26 11.08
CA LYS A 84 -0.16 3.34 11.07
C LYS A 84 -0.68 4.16 9.87
N PHE A 85 0.08 4.18 8.78
CA PHE A 85 -0.37 4.83 7.56
C PHE A 85 -1.64 4.18 7.05
N SER A 86 -2.53 4.98 6.49
CA SER A 86 -3.80 4.49 5.93
C SER A 86 -3.97 4.99 4.51
N ASN A 87 -4.61 4.17 3.70
CA ASN A 87 -5.00 4.52 2.35
C ASN A 87 -6.51 4.81 2.34
N ALA A 88 -6.87 6.00 1.86
CA ALA A 88 -8.27 6.46 1.80
C ALA A 88 -9.16 5.57 0.91
N PHE A 89 -8.58 4.89 -0.08
CA PHE A 89 -9.30 3.95 -0.95
C PHE A 89 -9.58 2.61 -0.27
N SER A 90 -8.76 2.18 0.70
CA SER A 90 -8.85 0.83 1.29
C SER A 90 -10.26 0.44 1.76
N PRO A 91 -11.00 1.25 2.54
CA PRO A 91 -12.33 0.86 3.00
C PRO A 91 -13.34 0.65 1.86
N MET A 92 -13.23 1.44 0.78
CA MET A 92 -14.09 1.31 -0.39
C MET A 92 -13.67 0.07 -1.21
N LEU A 93 -12.37 -0.12 -1.42
CA LEU A 93 -11.83 -1.26 -2.16
C LEU A 93 -12.11 -2.59 -1.46
N HIS A 94 -12.06 -2.65 -0.13
CA HIS A 94 -12.44 -3.83 0.65
C HIS A 94 -13.92 -4.19 0.48
N ALA A 95 -14.79 -3.19 0.35
CA ALA A 95 -16.22 -3.41 0.12
C ALA A 95 -16.50 -3.87 -1.32
N ALA A 96 -15.80 -3.28 -2.31
CA ALA A 96 -15.98 -3.61 -3.73
C ALA A 96 -15.29 -4.92 -4.13
N PHE A 97 -14.14 -5.23 -3.54
CA PHE A 97 -13.31 -6.39 -3.88
C PHE A 97 -12.92 -7.14 -2.59
N PRO A 98 -13.76 -8.08 -2.12
CA PRO A 98 -13.49 -8.86 -0.90
C PRO A 98 -12.17 -9.65 -0.93
N VAL A 99 -11.63 -9.92 -2.13
CA VAL A 99 -10.32 -10.58 -2.32
C VAL A 99 -9.18 -9.87 -1.58
N TYR A 100 -9.25 -8.54 -1.43
CA TYR A 100 -8.21 -7.79 -0.70
C TYR A 100 -8.02 -8.25 0.73
N LYS A 101 -9.11 -8.64 1.42
CA LYS A 101 -9.01 -9.14 2.80
C LYS A 101 -8.16 -10.40 2.87
N ASN A 102 -8.39 -11.34 1.94
CA ASN A 102 -7.63 -12.59 1.90
C ASN A 102 -6.16 -12.33 1.55
N LEU A 103 -5.90 -11.47 0.57
CA LEU A 103 -4.54 -11.11 0.18
C LEU A 103 -3.76 -10.43 1.31
N GLU A 104 -4.39 -9.49 2.02
CA GLU A 104 -3.78 -8.83 3.17
C GLU A 104 -3.48 -9.83 4.29
N THR A 105 -4.41 -10.74 4.59
CA THR A 105 -4.20 -11.81 5.58
C THR A 105 -3.01 -12.68 5.18
N MET A 106 -2.96 -13.16 3.94
CA MET A 106 -1.86 -13.99 3.45
C MET A 106 -0.49 -13.30 3.59
N VAL A 107 -0.40 -12.03 3.21
CA VAL A 107 0.86 -11.27 3.32
C VAL A 107 1.25 -11.03 4.80
N ARG A 108 0.28 -10.80 5.69
CA ARG A 108 0.52 -10.68 7.14
C ARG A 108 0.99 -12.00 7.75
N GLU A 109 0.34 -13.11 7.42
CA GLU A 109 0.73 -14.45 7.87
C GLU A 109 2.11 -14.86 7.35
N ALA A 110 2.51 -14.35 6.18
CA ALA A 110 3.85 -14.52 5.64
C ALA A 110 4.94 -13.71 6.40
N GLY A 111 4.55 -12.84 7.33
CA GLY A 111 5.45 -12.13 8.24
C GLY A 111 5.52 -10.62 8.05
N ALA A 112 4.67 -10.02 7.21
CA ALA A 112 4.68 -8.58 6.99
C ALA A 112 4.29 -7.80 8.26
N ARG A 113 5.02 -6.71 8.54
CA ARG A 113 4.78 -5.80 9.67
C ARG A 113 3.74 -4.75 9.35
N TYR A 114 3.69 -4.36 8.10
CA TYR A 114 2.70 -3.44 7.57
C TYR A 114 2.24 -3.93 6.20
N VAL A 115 0.94 -3.82 5.93
CA VAL A 115 0.35 -4.19 4.63
C VAL A 115 -0.66 -3.13 4.24
N SER A 116 -0.61 -2.70 2.99
CA SER A 116 -1.53 -1.70 2.45
C SER A 116 -1.65 -1.80 0.93
N ILE A 117 -2.69 -1.16 0.39
CA ILE A 117 -2.89 -1.00 -1.05
C ILE A 117 -2.07 0.21 -1.52
N THR A 118 -1.44 0.13 -2.69
CA THR A 118 -0.73 1.27 -3.28
C THR A 118 -1.69 2.17 -4.07
N GLY A 119 -1.76 3.46 -3.73
CA GLY A 119 -2.60 4.43 -4.42
C GLY A 119 -4.08 4.03 -4.54
N SER A 120 -4.65 4.13 -5.73
CA SER A 120 -6.02 3.69 -6.03
C SER A 120 -6.14 2.16 -6.26
N GLY A 121 -5.04 1.43 -6.09
CA GLY A 121 -4.93 0.01 -6.42
C GLY A 121 -4.40 -0.22 -7.84
N SER A 122 -4.36 -1.47 -8.30
CA SER A 122 -4.85 -2.66 -7.61
C SER A 122 -3.83 -3.34 -6.71
N CYS A 123 -2.54 -3.00 -6.83
CA CYS A 123 -1.47 -3.69 -6.13
C CYS A 123 -1.51 -3.47 -4.61
N LEU A 124 -1.03 -4.46 -3.89
CA LEU A 124 -0.73 -4.37 -2.46
C LEU A 124 0.78 -4.40 -2.26
N TYR A 125 1.21 -3.91 -1.11
CA TYR A 125 2.57 -4.10 -0.65
C TYR A 125 2.60 -4.53 0.81
N GLY A 126 3.52 -5.44 1.12
CA GLY A 126 3.89 -5.81 2.48
C GLY A 126 5.28 -5.27 2.81
N ILE A 127 5.45 -4.74 4.03
CA ILE A 127 6.72 -4.26 4.55
C ILE A 127 7.27 -5.28 5.55
N PHE A 128 8.55 -5.62 5.40
CA PHE A 128 9.27 -6.58 6.21
C PHE A 128 10.51 -5.92 6.81
N ARG A 129 11.06 -6.46 7.90
CA ARG A 129 12.24 -5.85 8.54
C ARG A 129 13.47 -5.89 7.65
N THR A 130 13.54 -6.89 6.76
CA THR A 130 14.65 -7.04 5.83
C THR A 130 14.16 -7.53 4.47
N VAL A 131 15.01 -7.35 3.47
CA VAL A 131 14.80 -7.89 2.11
C VAL A 131 14.76 -9.42 2.13
N SER A 132 15.57 -10.05 2.99
CA SER A 132 15.58 -11.50 3.16
C SER A 132 14.24 -12.02 3.70
N GLU A 133 13.65 -11.33 4.68
CA GLU A 133 12.30 -11.66 5.17
C GLU A 133 11.25 -11.55 4.05
N ALA A 134 11.31 -10.49 3.23
CA ALA A 134 10.41 -10.33 2.09
C ALA A 134 10.58 -11.43 1.03
N SER A 135 11.82 -11.87 0.75
CA SER A 135 12.12 -13.00 -0.14
C SER A 135 11.57 -14.32 0.40
N ALA A 136 11.79 -14.62 1.68
CA ALA A 136 11.22 -15.81 2.30
C ALA A 136 9.68 -15.79 2.29
N ALA A 137 9.07 -14.62 2.46
CA ALA A 137 7.62 -14.46 2.35
C ALA A 137 7.11 -14.71 0.93
N LYS A 138 7.82 -14.20 -0.10
CA LYS A 138 7.50 -14.47 -1.51
C LYS A 138 7.48 -15.97 -1.81
N GLU A 139 8.51 -16.70 -1.39
CA GLU A 139 8.61 -18.14 -1.62
C GLU A 139 7.46 -18.91 -0.95
N LYS A 140 7.16 -18.58 0.31
CA LYS A 140 6.01 -19.16 1.04
C LYS A 140 4.69 -18.92 0.31
N LEU A 141 4.46 -17.70 -0.16
CA LEU A 141 3.24 -17.33 -0.87
C LEU A 141 3.13 -18.00 -2.23
N GLN A 142 4.23 -18.12 -2.98
CA GLN A 142 4.23 -18.85 -4.26
C GLN A 142 3.84 -20.33 -4.06
N VAL A 143 4.36 -20.99 -3.03
CA VAL A 143 3.98 -22.37 -2.72
C VAL A 143 2.49 -22.47 -2.37
N SER A 144 1.98 -21.58 -1.51
CA SER A 144 0.57 -21.56 -1.12
C SER A 144 -0.37 -21.28 -2.29
N LEU A 145 -0.02 -20.33 -3.16
CA LEU A 145 -0.80 -20.00 -4.36
C LEU A 145 -0.80 -21.15 -5.37
N ASN A 146 0.34 -21.79 -5.60
CA ASN A 146 0.43 -22.96 -6.49
C ASN A 146 -0.43 -24.14 -5.99
N ARG A 147 -0.52 -24.33 -4.67
CA ARG A 147 -1.41 -25.35 -4.08
C ARG A 147 -2.90 -25.01 -4.25
N GLN A 148 -3.28 -23.74 -4.19
CA GLN A 148 -4.67 -23.29 -4.36
C GLN A 148 -5.11 -23.23 -5.84
N ASN A 149 -4.18 -22.97 -6.76
CA ASN A 149 -4.42 -22.96 -8.20
C ASN A 149 -4.81 -24.33 -8.77
N ALA A 150 -4.52 -25.42 -8.06
CA ALA A 150 -5.01 -26.76 -8.41
C ALA A 150 -6.54 -26.90 -8.26
N THR A 151 -7.22 -25.95 -7.60
CA THR A 151 -8.64 -26.07 -7.23
C THR A 151 -9.54 -24.91 -7.66
N LYS A 152 -9.02 -23.72 -8.04
CA LYS A 152 -9.77 -22.66 -8.76
C LYS A 152 -8.89 -21.47 -9.21
N THR A 153 -9.26 -20.92 -10.36
CA THR A 153 -8.91 -19.69 -11.10
C THR A 153 -8.17 -18.56 -10.34
N LEU A 154 -6.83 -18.59 -10.29
CA LEU A 154 -5.98 -17.45 -9.85
C LEU A 154 -4.80 -17.25 -10.82
N TYR A 155 -5.10 -17.30 -12.13
CA TYR A 155 -4.14 -16.98 -13.18
C TYR A 155 -3.83 -15.47 -13.17
N GLY A 156 -2.54 -15.10 -13.14
CA GLY A 156 -2.08 -13.72 -13.35
C GLY A 156 -1.58 -12.95 -12.12
N MET A 157 -1.56 -13.56 -10.92
CA MET A 157 -0.94 -12.91 -9.76
C MET A 157 0.59 -12.84 -9.91
N ALA A 158 1.19 -11.71 -9.54
CA ALA A 158 2.64 -11.51 -9.58
C ALA A 158 3.17 -11.02 -8.23
N LEU A 159 4.32 -11.57 -7.82
CA LEU A 159 4.99 -11.32 -6.55
C LEU A 159 6.43 -10.83 -6.79
N HIS A 160 6.73 -9.61 -6.36
CA HIS A 160 8.05 -8.99 -6.56
C HIS A 160 8.61 -8.48 -5.24
N VAL A 161 9.84 -8.87 -4.92
CA VAL A 161 10.57 -8.32 -3.77
C VAL A 161 11.42 -7.17 -4.29
N VAL A 162 11.37 -6.06 -3.57
CA VAL A 162 12.02 -4.81 -3.96
C VAL A 162 12.74 -4.24 -2.76
N LYS A 163 13.95 -3.72 -2.98
CA LYS A 163 14.65 -2.87 -2.01
C LYS A 163 14.11 -1.45 -2.10
N PRO A 164 13.93 -0.72 -0.99
CA PRO A 164 13.58 0.68 -1.08
C PRO A 164 14.58 1.43 -1.97
N LEU A 165 14.07 2.34 -2.80
CA LEU A 165 14.83 3.11 -3.80
C LEU A 165 15.34 2.33 -5.02
N GLU A 166 15.05 1.04 -5.12
CA GLU A 166 15.34 0.27 -6.34
C GLU A 166 14.46 0.79 -7.49
N THR A 167 15.08 1.45 -8.45
CA THR A 167 14.40 2.08 -9.61
C THR A 167 14.26 1.11 -10.79
N SER A 168 14.82 -0.08 -10.68
CA SER A 168 14.89 -1.07 -11.75
C SER A 168 13.81 -2.14 -11.56
N LEU A 169 12.64 -1.94 -12.17
CA LEU A 169 11.83 -3.09 -12.60
C LEU A 169 12.57 -3.70 -13.80
N LEU A 170 13.42 -4.71 -13.56
CA LEU A 170 13.83 -5.61 -14.64
C LEU A 170 12.60 -6.43 -15.02
N LEU A 171 11.80 -5.87 -15.94
CA LEU A 171 10.86 -6.65 -16.74
C LEU A 171 11.71 -7.50 -17.68
N GLY A 172 12.05 -8.70 -17.23
CA GLY A 172 12.57 -9.76 -18.09
C GLY A 172 11.49 -10.26 -19.04
#